data_AF-A0A1X2CWQ1-F1
#
_entry.id   AF-A0A1X2CWQ1-F1
#
_cell.length_a   1.000
_cell.length_b   1.000
_cell.length_c   1.000
_cell.angle_alpha   90.00
_cell.angle_beta   90.00
_cell.angle_gamma   90.00
#
_symmetry.space_group_name_H-M   'P 1'
#
loop_
_entity.id
_entity.type
_entity.pdbx_description
1 polymer ?
#
loop_
_entity_poly.entity_id
_entity_poly.type
_entity_poly.pdbx_seq_one_letter_code
_entity_poly.pdbx_strand_id
1 'polypeptide(L)'
;MTVALDSELGSAVGVVDSHSVAGSIATADSLAVAGSVATAGSVAVAGSASTAGSVAVAGSIATAGSVAVAGSAATAGSVAVIGSLLTVLCVMVRECVACLACVTCTRCVACIGCVRCTDCVGCIGCVNCSGLRNVKGARNIHAEPAA
;
A
#
# COMPACT_ATOMS: atom_id res chain seq x y z
N MET A 1 -33.62 14.86 13.01
CA MET A 1 -32.75 14.16 12.04
C MET A 1 -32.39 15.18 10.99
N THR A 2 -31.24 15.82 11.16
CA THR A 2 -30.86 17.07 10.48
C THR A 2 -30.63 16.85 8.99
N VAL A 3 -31.21 17.77 8.21
CA VAL A 3 -31.13 17.91 6.75
C VAL A 3 -29.92 18.74 6.33
N ALA A 4 -29.36 18.43 5.15
CA ALA A 4 -28.68 19.34 4.20
C ALA A 4 -29.00 18.75 2.79
N LEU A 5 -29.79 19.39 1.89
CA LEU A 5 -29.52 20.56 1.02
C LEU A 5 -28.22 20.34 0.20
N ASP A 6 -28.11 20.43 -1.14
CA ASP A 6 -28.88 21.05 -2.23
C ASP A 6 -28.24 20.70 -3.62
N SER A 7 -29.06 20.70 -4.68
CA SER A 7 -28.86 20.97 -6.14
C SER A 7 -27.78 20.31 -7.05
N GLU A 8 -28.30 19.60 -8.07
CA GLU A 8 -28.09 19.75 -9.53
C GLU A 8 -26.75 20.33 -10.06
N LEU A 9 -25.82 19.46 -10.54
CA LEU A 9 -25.26 19.48 -11.92
C LEU A 9 -24.24 18.33 -12.14
N GLY A 10 -24.65 17.29 -12.87
CA GLY A 10 -23.74 16.38 -13.59
C GLY A 10 -23.37 15.08 -12.87
N SER A 11 -23.12 14.04 -13.66
CA SER A 11 -22.76 12.68 -13.25
C SER A 11 -21.39 12.53 -12.55
N ALA A 12 -21.06 13.40 -11.58
CA ALA A 12 -19.82 13.42 -10.81
C ALA A 12 -20.09 13.89 -9.35
N VAL A 13 -20.32 12.94 -8.43
CA VAL A 13 -20.69 13.20 -7.02
C VAL A 13 -19.51 12.87 -6.07
N GLY A 14 -19.20 13.80 -5.16
CA GLY A 14 -18.31 13.58 -4.03
C GLY A 14 -19.13 13.30 -2.76
N VAL A 15 -18.74 12.29 -1.98
CA VAL A 15 -19.38 11.94 -0.70
C VAL A 15 -18.46 12.35 0.45
N VAL A 16 -19.00 13.06 1.43
CA VAL A 16 -18.35 13.41 2.69
C VAL A 16 -19.13 12.77 3.84
N ASP A 17 -18.44 12.09 4.75
CA ASP A 17 -18.99 11.45 5.94
C ASP A 17 -20.10 10.42 5.67
N SER A 18 -19.77 9.14 5.71
CA SER A 18 -20.76 8.07 5.49
C SER A 18 -20.39 6.78 6.19
N HIS A 19 -21.41 6.00 6.57
CA HIS A 19 -21.18 4.67 7.14
C HIS A 19 -20.73 3.67 6.06
N SER A 20 -21.32 3.75 4.87
CA SER A 20 -21.00 2.87 3.74
C SER A 20 -21.22 3.57 2.41
N VAL A 21 -20.27 3.43 1.49
CA VAL A 21 -20.34 3.98 0.13
C VAL A 21 -20.06 2.88 -0.90
N ALA A 22 -20.87 2.82 -1.95
CA ALA A 22 -20.68 1.90 -3.07
C ALA A 22 -20.76 2.68 -4.38
N GLY A 23 -19.61 2.83 -5.07
CA GLY A 23 -19.52 3.54 -6.34
C GLY A 23 -19.60 5.07 -6.21
N SER A 24 -18.44 5.73 -6.17
CA SER A 24 -18.34 7.19 -6.18
C SER A 24 -17.12 7.68 -6.96
N ILE A 25 -17.17 8.92 -7.44
CA ILE A 25 -15.98 9.58 -8.02
C ILE A 25 -15.01 9.98 -6.91
N ALA A 26 -15.52 10.56 -5.83
CA ALA A 26 -14.74 10.94 -4.66
C ALA A 26 -15.45 10.58 -3.36
N THR A 27 -14.70 10.15 -2.36
CA THR A 27 -15.22 9.82 -1.03
C THR A 27 -14.24 10.27 0.04
N ALA A 28 -14.75 10.92 1.09
CA ALA A 28 -13.99 11.36 2.26
C ALA A 28 -14.66 10.88 3.55
N ASP A 29 -13.85 10.59 4.58
CA ASP A 29 -14.29 10.32 5.95
C ASP A 29 -15.40 9.26 6.06
N SER A 30 -15.20 8.12 5.40
CA SER A 30 -16.17 7.02 5.39
C SER A 30 -15.67 5.78 6.14
N LEU A 31 -16.57 5.06 6.80
CA LEU A 31 -16.18 3.81 7.48
C LEU A 31 -15.89 2.69 6.48
N ALA A 32 -16.71 2.54 5.45
CA ALA A 32 -16.55 1.53 4.43
C ALA A 32 -16.79 2.10 3.02
N VAL A 33 -15.88 1.83 2.09
CA VAL A 33 -15.98 2.25 0.69
C VAL A 33 -15.71 1.07 -0.24
N ALA A 34 -16.58 0.86 -1.22
CA ALA A 34 -16.42 -0.15 -2.24
C ALA A 34 -16.55 0.46 -3.65
N GLY A 35 -15.57 0.21 -4.52
CA GLY A 35 -15.69 0.54 -5.94
C GLY A 35 -15.63 2.03 -6.27
N SER A 36 -14.77 2.81 -5.61
CA SER A 36 -14.66 4.26 -5.85
C SER A 36 -13.42 4.65 -6.65
N VAL A 37 -13.47 5.77 -7.37
CA VAL A 37 -12.31 6.29 -8.12
C VAL A 37 -11.29 6.91 -7.18
N ALA A 38 -11.72 7.79 -6.27
CA ALA A 38 -10.86 8.41 -5.27
C ALA A 38 -11.46 8.28 -3.87
N THR A 39 -10.62 7.91 -2.91
CA THR A 39 -11.00 7.77 -1.50
C THR A 39 -9.96 8.40 -0.60
N ALA A 40 -10.38 9.24 0.33
CA ALA A 40 -9.54 9.88 1.33
C ALA A 40 -10.07 9.60 2.76
N GLY A 41 -9.18 9.40 3.73
CA GLY A 41 -9.58 9.40 5.15
C GLY A 41 -10.58 8.32 5.54
N SER A 42 -10.48 7.11 4.99
CA SER A 42 -11.49 6.05 5.22
C SER A 42 -10.95 4.88 6.06
N VAL A 43 -11.84 4.19 6.79
CA VAL A 43 -11.43 3.06 7.63
C VAL A 43 -11.16 1.81 6.79
N ALA A 44 -12.14 1.40 5.98
CA ALA A 44 -12.01 0.23 5.11
C ALA A 44 -12.34 0.59 3.66
N VAL A 45 -11.45 0.23 2.73
CA VAL A 45 -11.61 0.50 1.29
C VAL A 45 -11.38 -0.79 0.51
N ALA A 46 -12.33 -1.15 -0.36
CA ALA A 46 -12.24 -2.32 -1.21
C ALA A 46 -12.45 -1.96 -2.69
N GLY A 47 -11.51 -2.31 -3.57
CA GLY A 47 -11.72 -2.17 -5.01
C GLY A 47 -11.71 -0.72 -5.51
N SER A 48 -10.79 0.13 -5.05
CA SER A 48 -10.74 1.55 -5.45
C SER A 48 -9.55 1.87 -6.37
N ALA A 49 -9.69 2.87 -7.24
CA ALA A 49 -8.59 3.25 -8.13
C ALA A 49 -7.49 4.01 -7.37
N SER A 50 -7.85 4.99 -6.54
CA SER A 50 -6.91 5.76 -5.74
C SER A 50 -7.38 5.89 -4.30
N THR A 51 -6.49 5.65 -3.35
CA THR A 51 -6.79 5.70 -1.92
C THR A 51 -5.68 6.46 -1.18
N ALA A 52 -6.05 7.46 -0.39
CA ALA A 52 -5.14 8.26 0.41
C ALA A 52 -5.56 8.26 1.88
N GLY A 53 -4.66 7.95 2.81
CA GLY A 53 -4.95 8.04 4.25
C GLY A 53 -6.06 7.06 4.67
N SER A 54 -5.79 5.76 4.69
CA SER A 54 -6.80 4.76 5.08
C SER A 54 -6.25 3.69 6.02
N VAL A 55 -7.12 3.09 6.83
CA VAL A 55 -6.67 2.08 7.80
C VAL A 55 -6.45 0.73 7.10
N ALA A 56 -7.45 0.23 6.38
CA ALA A 56 -7.40 -1.02 5.67
C ALA A 56 -7.81 -0.84 4.20
N VAL A 57 -6.97 -1.30 3.28
CA VAL A 57 -7.21 -1.22 1.84
C VAL A 57 -7.03 -2.60 1.22
N ALA A 58 -8.03 -3.08 0.49
CA ALA A 58 -8.00 -4.35 -0.23
C ALA A 58 -8.27 -4.13 -1.72
N GLY A 59 -7.33 -4.51 -2.59
CA GLY A 59 -7.56 -4.46 -4.03
C GLY A 59 -7.63 -3.04 -4.60
N SER A 60 -6.56 -2.25 -4.49
CA SER A 60 -6.52 -0.89 -5.06
C SER A 60 -5.43 -0.70 -6.10
N ILE A 61 -5.62 0.24 -7.04
CA ILE A 61 -4.58 0.53 -8.04
C ILE A 61 -3.45 1.33 -7.40
N ALA A 62 -3.78 2.46 -6.75
CA ALA A 62 -2.82 3.32 -6.08
C ALA A 62 -3.24 3.58 -4.63
N THR A 63 -2.30 3.38 -3.70
CA THR A 63 -2.52 3.63 -2.27
C THR A 63 -1.40 4.50 -1.70
N ALA A 64 -1.75 5.59 -1.05
CA ALA A 64 -0.80 6.49 -0.39
C ALA A 64 -1.17 6.64 1.10
N GLY A 65 -0.23 6.36 2.00
CA GLY A 65 -0.45 6.54 3.43
C GLY A 65 -1.53 5.61 3.98
N SER A 66 -1.24 4.32 4.15
CA SER A 66 -2.21 3.39 4.74
C SER A 66 -1.58 2.46 5.76
N VAL A 67 -2.39 1.99 6.72
CA VAL A 67 -1.88 1.10 7.78
C VAL A 67 -1.74 -0.32 7.27
N ALA A 68 -2.78 -0.87 6.65
CA ALA A 68 -2.79 -2.20 6.09
C ALA A 68 -3.27 -2.18 4.63
N VAL A 69 -2.49 -2.77 3.74
CA VAL A 69 -2.80 -2.87 2.31
C VAL A 69 -2.65 -4.32 1.87
N ALA A 70 -3.69 -4.88 1.25
CA ALA A 70 -3.67 -6.22 0.68
C ALA A 70 -4.02 -6.16 -0.81
N GLY A 71 -3.09 -6.54 -1.68
CA GLY A 71 -3.33 -6.58 -3.11
C GLY A 71 -3.43 -5.20 -3.75
N SER A 72 -2.32 -4.48 -3.90
CA SER A 72 -2.32 -3.18 -4.61
C SER A 72 -1.27 -3.11 -5.73
N ALA A 73 -1.54 -2.34 -6.79
CA ALA A 73 -0.55 -2.18 -7.85
C ALA A 73 0.60 -1.25 -7.41
N ALA A 74 0.28 -0.09 -6.84
CA ALA A 74 1.26 0.87 -6.35
C ALA A 74 0.93 1.29 -4.92
N THR A 75 1.92 1.25 -4.03
CA THR A 75 1.76 1.65 -2.64
C THR A 75 2.91 2.56 -2.20
N ALA A 76 2.58 3.69 -1.58
CA ALA A 76 3.56 4.63 -1.04
C ALA A 76 3.27 4.92 0.44
N GLY A 77 4.31 4.89 1.28
CA GLY A 77 4.22 5.32 2.68
C GLY A 77 3.22 4.53 3.52
N SER A 78 3.22 3.20 3.38
CA SER A 78 2.30 2.32 4.11
C SER A 78 3.02 1.42 5.12
N VAL A 79 2.33 1.06 6.21
CA VAL A 79 2.94 0.30 7.31
C VAL A 79 3.04 -1.18 6.97
N ALA A 80 1.92 -1.84 6.70
CA ALA A 80 1.85 -3.25 6.36
C ALA A 80 1.28 -3.44 4.95
N VAL A 81 2.05 -4.09 4.08
CA VAL A 81 1.66 -4.34 2.69
C VAL A 81 1.85 -5.82 2.37
N ILE A 82 0.79 -6.48 1.91
CA ILE A 82 0.80 -7.87 1.49
C ILE A 82 0.41 -7.93 0.03
N GLY A 83 1.35 -8.36 -0.82
CA GLY A 83 1.11 -8.56 -2.25
C GLY A 83 0.89 -7.24 -2.99
N SER A 84 1.98 -6.58 -3.38
CA SER A 84 1.93 -5.40 -4.25
C SER A 84 2.94 -5.47 -5.39
N LEU A 85 2.62 -4.84 -6.52
CA LEU A 85 3.55 -4.79 -7.66
C LEU A 85 4.71 -3.84 -7.37
N LEU A 86 4.42 -2.62 -6.88
CA LEU A 86 5.41 -1.61 -6.57
C LEU A 86 5.13 -0.99 -5.21
N THR A 87 6.15 -0.96 -4.34
CA THR A 87 6.07 -0.29 -3.04
C THR A 87 7.23 0.68 -2.83
N VAL A 88 6.93 1.80 -2.17
CA VAL A 88 7.90 2.85 -1.85
C VAL A 88 7.73 3.29 -0.40
N LEU A 89 8.85 3.35 0.33
CA LEU A 89 8.90 3.89 1.70
C LEU A 89 7.94 3.17 2.67
N CYS A 90 7.82 1.85 2.54
CA CYS A 90 6.98 1.01 3.39
C CYS A 90 7.78 0.33 4.51
N VAL A 91 7.09 -0.12 5.57
CA VAL A 91 7.76 -0.68 6.77
C VAL A 91 7.64 -2.20 6.88
N MET A 92 6.57 -2.85 6.41
CA MET A 92 6.38 -4.29 6.54
C MET A 92 5.79 -4.83 5.25
N VAL A 93 6.66 -5.08 4.29
CA VAL A 93 6.27 -5.51 2.95
C VAL A 93 6.45 -7.01 2.81
N ARG A 94 5.39 -7.72 2.39
CA ARG A 94 5.44 -9.14 2.03
C ARG A 94 5.08 -9.35 0.57
N GLU A 95 5.82 -10.24 -0.09
CA GLU A 95 5.50 -10.76 -1.43
C GLU A 95 5.29 -9.65 -2.48
N CYS A 96 6.19 -8.65 -2.49
CA CYS A 96 6.15 -7.58 -3.48
C CYS A 96 7.11 -7.83 -4.65
N VAL A 97 6.75 -7.30 -5.82
CA VAL A 97 7.54 -7.47 -7.05
C VAL A 97 8.67 -6.45 -7.17
N ALA A 98 8.47 -5.23 -6.65
CA ALA A 98 9.49 -4.19 -6.61
C ALA A 98 9.33 -3.32 -5.34
N CYS A 99 10.45 -3.05 -4.69
CA CYS A 99 10.50 -2.25 -3.45
C CYS A 99 11.58 -1.17 -3.54
N LEU A 100 11.22 0.06 -3.15
CA LEU A 100 12.15 1.19 -3.07
C LEU A 100 12.20 1.74 -1.64
N ALA A 101 13.42 1.79 -1.07
CA ALA A 101 13.68 2.39 0.24
C ALA A 101 12.73 1.90 1.37
N CYS A 102 12.36 0.62 1.32
CA CYS A 102 11.50 0.02 2.32
C CYS A 102 12.32 -0.55 3.49
N VAL A 103 11.66 -0.71 4.63
CA VAL A 103 12.22 -1.33 5.83
C VAL A 103 11.58 -2.71 5.99
N THR A 104 12.31 -3.69 6.53
CA THR A 104 11.77 -4.99 6.97
C THR A 104 10.89 -5.74 5.96
N CYS A 105 11.28 -5.72 4.68
CA CYS A 105 10.63 -6.51 3.63
C CYS A 105 10.95 -8.01 3.76
N THR A 106 9.98 -8.87 3.46
CA THR A 106 10.18 -10.33 3.40
C THR A 106 9.74 -10.89 2.07
N ARG A 107 10.53 -11.80 1.48
CA ARG A 107 10.18 -12.55 0.26
C ARG A 107 9.79 -11.66 -0.93
N CYS A 108 10.46 -10.53 -1.08
CA CYS A 108 10.24 -9.58 -2.18
C CYS A 108 11.22 -9.83 -3.33
N VAL A 109 10.82 -9.38 -4.52
CA VAL A 109 11.65 -9.35 -5.73
C VAL A 109 12.10 -7.90 -5.97
N ALA A 110 13.30 -7.71 -6.53
CA ALA A 110 13.84 -6.43 -6.96
C ALA A 110 13.77 -5.31 -5.90
N CYS A 111 14.44 -5.52 -4.76
CA CYS A 111 14.57 -4.48 -3.73
C CYS A 111 15.72 -3.51 -4.07
N ILE A 112 15.47 -2.20 -4.03
CA ILE A 112 16.51 -1.17 -4.19
C ILE A 112 16.59 -0.31 -2.92
N GLY A 113 17.78 -0.26 -2.33
CA GLY A 113 18.07 0.59 -1.17
C GLY A 113 17.25 0.26 0.08
N CYS A 114 16.78 -0.98 0.23
CA CYS A 114 15.98 -1.40 1.38
C CYS A 114 16.85 -1.74 2.59
N VAL A 115 16.25 -1.72 3.79
CA VAL A 115 16.93 -1.95 5.07
C VAL A 115 16.28 -3.11 5.82
N ARG A 116 17.07 -4.01 6.40
CA ARG A 116 16.58 -5.12 7.25
C ARG A 116 15.64 -6.11 6.55
N CYS A 117 15.83 -6.36 5.26
CA CYS A 117 15.02 -7.33 4.51
C CYS A 117 15.43 -8.79 4.79
N THR A 118 14.49 -9.72 4.64
CA THR A 118 14.72 -11.17 4.72
C THR A 118 14.25 -11.90 3.46
N ASP A 119 15.02 -12.90 3.01
CA ASP A 119 14.66 -13.81 1.91
C ASP A 119 14.27 -13.12 0.59
N CYS A 120 14.90 -11.98 0.27
CA CYS A 120 14.60 -11.22 -0.93
C CYS A 120 15.51 -11.61 -2.11
N VAL A 121 14.99 -11.46 -3.33
CA VAL A 121 15.67 -11.81 -4.58
C VAL A 121 15.92 -10.56 -5.42
N GLY A 122 17.13 -10.38 -5.94
CA GLY A 122 17.45 -9.25 -6.83
C GLY A 122 17.70 -7.95 -6.09
N CYS A 123 18.35 -7.99 -4.93
CA CYS A 123 18.62 -6.81 -4.11
C CYS A 123 19.76 -5.95 -4.69
N ILE A 124 19.53 -4.64 -4.81
CA ILE A 124 20.54 -3.65 -5.19
C ILE A 124 20.70 -2.62 -4.06
N GLY A 125 21.92 -2.48 -3.53
CA GLY A 125 22.24 -1.42 -2.56
C GLY A 125 21.56 -1.56 -1.19
N CYS A 126 21.06 -2.75 -0.83
CA CYS A 126 20.36 -2.97 0.44
C CYS A 126 21.32 -3.05 1.64
N VAL A 127 20.81 -2.75 2.84
CA VAL A 127 21.61 -2.70 4.08
C VAL A 127 21.03 -3.60 5.17
N ASN A 128 21.89 -4.34 5.85
CA ASN A 128 21.55 -5.18 7.00
C ASN A 128 20.50 -6.27 6.71
N CYS A 129 20.62 -6.95 5.58
CA CYS A 129 19.61 -7.92 5.13
C CYS A 129 20.09 -9.37 5.33
N SER A 130 19.14 -10.31 5.43
CA SER A 130 19.39 -11.73 5.64
C SER A 130 18.77 -12.61 4.54
N GLY A 131 19.37 -13.76 4.24
CA GLY A 131 18.80 -14.76 3.30
C GLY A 131 18.68 -14.30 1.83
N LEU A 132 19.51 -13.34 1.40
CA LEU A 132 19.38 -12.70 0.09
C LEU A 132 19.84 -13.57 -1.09
N ARG A 133 19.18 -13.44 -2.26
CA ARG A 133 19.56 -14.08 -3.53
C ARG A 133 19.81 -13.03 -4.64
N ASN A 134 20.80 -13.25 -5.52
CA ASN A 134 21.16 -12.35 -6.64
C ASN A 134 21.41 -10.88 -6.24
N VAL A 135 22.46 -10.64 -5.45
CA VAL A 135 22.69 -9.36 -4.77
C VAL A 135 23.78 -8.51 -5.44
N LYS A 136 23.55 -7.20 -5.57
CA LYS A 136 24.56 -6.22 -6.02
C LYS A 136 24.70 -5.07 -5.01
N GLY A 137 25.92 -4.83 -4.54
CA GLY A 137 26.24 -3.65 -3.71
C GLY A 137 25.59 -3.61 -2.32
N ALA A 138 25.27 -4.76 -1.71
CA ALA A 138 24.71 -4.80 -0.36
C ALA A 138 25.75 -4.55 0.74
N ARG A 139 25.31 -4.04 1.89
CA ARG A 139 26.13 -3.76 3.09
C ARG A 139 25.60 -4.51 4.31
N ASN A 140 26.46 -5.06 5.16
CA ASN A 140 26.11 -5.76 6.41
C ASN A 140 25.18 -6.97 6.22
N ILE A 141 25.47 -7.87 5.28
CA ILE A 141 24.62 -9.04 5.02
C ILE A 141 24.83 -10.15 6.05
N HIS A 142 23.74 -10.78 6.51
CA HIS A 142 23.78 -11.96 7.38
C HIS A 142 23.28 -13.17 6.57
N ALA A 143 24.18 -14.04 6.17
CA ALA A 143 23.77 -15.36 5.68
C ALA A 143 23.38 -16.20 6.90
N GLU A 144 22.14 -16.71 6.96
CA GLU A 144 21.84 -17.81 7.88
C GLU A 144 22.65 -19.03 7.43
N PRO A 145 23.24 -19.80 8.37
CA PRO A 145 23.94 -21.02 8.01
C PRO A 145 22.92 -22.05 7.51
N ALA A 146 23.15 -22.57 6.30
CA ALA A 146 22.46 -23.76 5.84
C ALA A 146 22.80 -24.91 6.79
N ALA A 147 21.82 -25.36 7.57
CA ALA A 147 21.87 -26.63 8.29
C ALA A 147 21.43 -27.76 7.35
#